data_AF-C3KQD2-F1
#
_entry.id   AF-C3KQD2-F1
#
_cell.length_a   1.000
_cell.length_b   1.000
_cell.length_c   1.000
_cell.angle_alpha   90.00
_cell.angle_beta   90.00
_cell.angle_gamma   90.00
#
_symmetry.space_group_name_H-M   'P 1'
#
loop_
_entity.id
_entity.type
_entity.pdbx_description
1 polymer ?
#
loop_
_entity_poly.entity_id
_entity_poly.type
_entity_poly.pdbx_seq_one_letter_code
_entity_poly.pdbx_strand_id
1 'polypeptide(L)' 'MSMMAHPMHLHGHHFQVVGINGRALQGAVRDTVLVPPMGSVVIAFDAGNPGRWPLHCHHLYHMAAGMMSFVAYEKGS' A
#
# COMPACT_ATOMS: atom_id res chain seq x y z
N MET A 1 7.83 -9.78 -7.67
CA MET A 1 7.23 -10.96 -7.01
C MET A 1 8.26 -11.53 -6.05
N SER A 2 7.86 -11.87 -4.82
CA SER A 2 8.76 -12.28 -3.71
C SER A 2 8.17 -13.48 -2.97
N MET A 3 9.01 -14.39 -2.44
CA MET A 3 8.58 -15.52 -1.61
C MET A 3 8.31 -15.14 -0.14
N MET A 4 8.55 -13.87 0.22
CA MET A 4 8.33 -13.35 1.57
C MET A 4 7.05 -12.50 1.61
N ALA A 5 6.39 -12.49 2.77
CA ALA A 5 5.30 -11.57 3.03
C ALA A 5 5.84 -10.16 3.30
N HIS A 6 5.15 -9.12 2.84
CA HIS A 6 5.59 -7.73 2.98
C HIS A 6 4.47 -6.88 3.59
N PRO A 7 4.62 -6.36 4.82
CA PRO A 7 3.67 -5.40 5.37
C PRO A 7 3.83 -4.06 4.65
N MET A 8 2.98 -3.76 3.68
CA MET A 8 3.04 -2.52 2.90
C MET A 8 2.21 -1.43 3.57
N HIS A 9 2.80 -0.25 3.75
CA HIS A 9 2.22 0.91 4.40
C HIS A 9 2.19 2.11 3.45
N LEU A 10 1.05 2.81 3.38
CA LEU A 10 0.89 4.05 2.63
C LEU A 10 0.75 5.22 3.61
N HIS A 11 1.70 6.15 3.56
CA HIS A 11 1.66 7.34 4.41
C HIS A 11 0.52 8.27 4.04
N GLY A 12 0.00 8.99 5.05
CA GLY A 12 -1.00 10.05 4.87
C GLY A 12 -2.41 9.56 4.55
N HIS A 13 -2.66 8.25 4.54
CA HIS A 13 -3.93 7.65 4.13
C HIS A 13 -4.30 6.46 5.00
N HIS A 14 -5.59 6.31 5.26
CA HIS A 14 -6.18 5.00 5.46
C HIS A 14 -6.69 4.49 4.12
N PHE A 15 -6.71 3.17 3.95
CA PHE A 15 -7.21 2.52 2.74
C PHE A 15 -8.05 1.29 3.10
N GLN A 16 -9.03 0.99 2.25
CA GLN A 16 -9.77 -0.26 2.30
C GLN A 16 -9.05 -1.33 1.48
N VAL A 17 -8.93 -2.55 2.00
CA VAL A 17 -8.52 -3.70 1.18
C VAL A 17 -9.71 -4.17 0.35
N VAL A 18 -9.62 -4.05 -0.97
CA VAL A 18 -10.70 -4.38 -1.91
C VAL A 18 -10.46 -5.65 -2.71
N GLY A 19 -9.25 -6.22 -2.63
CA GLY A 19 -8.98 -7.53 -3.22
C GLY A 19 -7.65 -8.13 -2.77
N ILE A 20 -7.57 -9.46 -2.80
CA ILE A 20 -6.35 -10.23 -2.52
C ILE A 20 -6.25 -11.34 -3.58
N ASN A 21 -5.09 -11.46 -4.23
CA ASN A 21 -4.82 -12.49 -5.24
C ASN A 21 -5.90 -12.60 -6.32
N GLY A 22 -6.34 -11.44 -6.84
CA GLY A 22 -7.38 -11.36 -7.89
C GLY A 22 -8.82 -11.58 -7.42
N ARG A 23 -9.04 -11.92 -6.14
CA ARG A 23 -10.39 -12.05 -5.57
C ARG A 23 -10.83 -10.75 -4.90
N ALA A 24 -11.91 -10.17 -5.40
CA ALA A 24 -12.55 -9.01 -4.80
C ALA A 24 -13.11 -9.33 -3.39
N LEU A 25 -13.05 -8.36 -2.49
CA LEU A 25 -13.57 -8.47 -1.13
C LEU A 25 -13.88 -7.08 -0.55
N GLN A 26 -14.72 -7.01 0.50
CA GLN A 26 -14.99 -5.78 1.27
C GLN A 26 -14.22 -5.83 2.58
N GLY A 27 -12.94 -5.46 2.53
CA GLY A 27 -12.00 -5.69 3.62
C GLY A 27 -11.99 -4.57 4.64
N ALA A 28 -11.20 -4.77 5.69
CA ALA A 28 -10.97 -3.75 6.72
C ALA A 28 -10.25 -2.52 6.17
N VAL A 29 -10.59 -1.36 6.71
CA VAL A 29 -9.89 -0.08 6.53
C VAL A 29 -8.69 -0.03 7.47
N ARG A 30 -7.51 0.26 6.94
CA ARG A 30 -6.22 0.25 7.65
C ARG A 30 -5.20 1.12 6.91
N ASP A 31 -4.04 1.36 7.50
CA ASP A 31 -2.92 2.07 6.85
C ASP A 31 -1.80 1.12 6.39
N THR A 32 -1.85 -0.15 6.80
CA THR A 32 -0.80 -1.15 6.55
C THR A 32 -1.44 -2.50 6.27
N VAL A 33 -1.00 -3.19 5.22
CA VAL A 33 -1.51 -4.53 4.85
C VAL A 33 -0.38 -5.48 4.52
N LEU A 34 -0.51 -6.72 4.97
CA LEU A 34 0.41 -7.79 4.60
C LEU A 34 0.12 -8.25 3.16
N VAL A 35 1.06 -7.99 2.26
CA VAL A 35 1.06 -8.59 0.92
C VAL A 35 1.61 -10.02 1.03
N PRO A 36 0.85 -11.05 0.62
CA PRO A 36 1.29 -12.43 0.75
C PRO A 36 2.42 -12.76 -0.23
N PRO A 37 3.24 -13.79 0.07
CA PRO A 37 4.21 -14.33 -0.88
C PRO A 37 3.60 -14.60 -2.24
N MET A 38 4.30 -14.19 -3.30
CA MET A 38 3.91 -14.38 -4.70
C MET A 38 2.50 -13.87 -5.04
N GLY A 39 1.95 -12.98 -4.21
CA GLY A 39 0.59 -12.48 -4.33
C GLY A 39 0.49 -10.98 -4.47
N SER A 40 -0.75 -10.50 -4.50
CA SER A 40 -1.09 -9.09 -4.61
C SER A 40 -2.25 -8.71 -3.71
N VAL A 41 -2.28 -7.44 -3.34
CA VAL A 41 -3.37 -6.82 -2.60
C VAL A 41 -3.79 -5.58 -3.39
N VAL A 42 -5.10 -5.39 -3.56
CA VAL A 42 -5.69 -4.19 -4.15
C VAL A 42 -6.27 -3.37 -3.01
N ILE A 43 -5.91 -2.08 -2.97
CA ILE A 43 -6.39 -1.13 -1.97
C ILE A 43 -7.14 0.02 -2.65
N ALA A 44 -8.11 0.60 -1.96
CA ALA A 44 -8.80 1.83 -2.35
C ALA A 44 -8.60 2.88 -1.25
N PHE A 45 -8.27 4.11 -1.62
CA PHE A 45 -8.07 5.22 -0.70
C PHE A 45 -8.60 6.51 -1.31
N ASP A 46 -8.98 7.45 -0.44
CA ASP A 46 -9.44 8.77 -0.87
C ASP A 46 -8.22 9.66 -1.15
N ALA A 47 -8.09 10.13 -2.40
CA ALA A 47 -7.01 11.04 -2.81
C ALA A 47 -7.33 12.51 -2.46
N GLY A 48 -7.73 12.76 -1.20
CA GLY A 48 -8.14 14.07 -0.70
C GLY A 48 -7.02 14.94 -0.13
N ASN A 49 -5.78 14.43 -0.10
CA ASN A 49 -4.62 15.05 0.54
C ASN A 49 -3.45 15.22 -0.45
N PRO A 50 -3.50 16.22 -1.35
CA PRO A 50 -2.50 16.41 -2.40
C PRO A 50 -1.07 16.43 -1.86
N GLY A 51 -0.16 15.75 -2.57
CA GLY A 51 1.22 15.62 -2.14
C GLY A 51 1.90 14.39 -2.70
N ARG A 52 3.10 14.11 -2.18
CA ARG A 52 3.93 12.95 -2.55
C ARG A 52 4.15 12.07 -1.33
N TRP A 53 3.44 10.94 -1.29
CA TRP A 53 3.31 10.09 -0.11
C TRP A 53 4.14 8.82 -0.23
N PRO A 54 5.01 8.51 0.73
CA PRO A 54 5.75 7.26 0.73
C PRO A 54 4.83 6.03 0.79
N LEU A 55 5.14 5.05 -0.05
CA LEU A 55 4.59 3.70 -0.02
C LEU A 55 5.76 2.74 0.14
N HIS A 56 5.82 2.01 1.25
CA HIS A 56 6.96 1.14 1.52
C HIS A 56 6.58 -0.06 2.39
N CYS A 57 7.50 -1.02 2.47
CA CYS A 57 7.40 -2.09 3.45
C CYS A 57 7.70 -1.53 4.85
N HIS A 58 6.86 -1.84 5.83
CA HIS A 58 7.02 -1.45 7.23
C HIS A 58 8.09 -2.29 7.95
N HIS A 59 8.78 -3.18 7.23
CA HIS A 59 10.04 -3.73 7.70
C HIS A 59 11.16 -2.76 7.33
N LEU A 60 11.67 -2.00 8.31
CA LEU A 60 12.60 -0.88 8.07
C LEU A 60 13.85 -1.26 7.27
N TYR A 61 14.38 -2.47 7.46
CA TYR A 61 15.50 -2.98 6.65
C TYR A 61 15.13 -3.09 5.16
N HIS A 62 13.93 -3.56 4.83
CA HIS A 62 13.47 -3.63 3.43
C HIS A 62 13.28 -2.23 2.85
N MET A 63 12.72 -1.29 3.62
CA MET A 63 12.63 0.11 3.22
C MET A 63 14.03 0.68 2.91
N ALA A 64 14.99 0.52 3.82
CA ALA A 64 16.36 1.00 3.66
C ALA A 64 17.10 0.31 2.50
N ALA A 65 16.78 -0.95 2.20
CA ALA A 65 17.32 -1.71 1.08
C ALA A 65 16.64 -1.39 -0.27
N GLY A 66 15.77 -0.37 -0.32
CA GLY A 66 15.19 0.14 -1.57
C GLY A 66 13.73 -0.24 -1.83
N MET A 67 13.03 -0.91 -0.90
CA MET A 67 11.60 -1.24 -1.03
C MET A 67 10.71 -0.04 -0.65
N MET A 68 10.92 1.06 -1.37
CA MET A 68 10.16 2.30 -1.24
C MET A 68 9.73 2.79 -2.63
N SER A 69 8.49 3.28 -2.70
CA SER A 69 7.93 4.00 -3.83
C SER A 69 7.13 5.19 -3.30
N PHE A 70 6.53 5.97 -4.20
CA PHE A 70 5.71 7.12 -3.85
C PHE A 70 4.42 7.12 -4.64
N VAL A 71 3.33 7.51 -3.96
CA VAL A 71 2.05 7.86 -4.59
C VAL A 71 1.98 9.38 -4.59
N ALA A 72 1.89 9.99 -5.77
CA ALA A 72 1.83 11.43 -5.93
C ALA A 72 0.57 11.84 -6.68
N TYR A 73 -0.10 12.87 -6.18
CA TYR A 73 -1.26 13.47 -6.83
C TYR A 73 -1.41 14.94 -6.45
N GLU A 74 -1.87 15.73 -7.41
CA GLU A 74 -2.09 17.17 -7.28
C GLU A 74 -3.57 17.44 -7.01
N LYS A 75 -3.87 18.62 -6.48
CA LYS A 75 -5.25 19.09 -6.41
C LYS A 75 -5.70 19.39 -7.85
N GLY A 76 -6.84 18.85 -8.26
CA GLY A 76 -7.45 19.24 -9.53
C GLY A 76 -7.65 20.76 -9.57
N SER A 77 -7.27 21.38 -10.69
CA SER A 77 -7.51 22.80 -10.98
C SER A 77 -8.98 23.16 -10.91
#